data_AF-A0A2W4I892-F1
#
_entry.id   AF-A0A2W4I892-F1
#
_cell.length_a   1.000
_cell.length_b   1.000
_cell.length_c   1.000
_cell.angle_alpha   90.00
_cell.angle_beta   90.00
_cell.angle_gamma   90.00
#
_symmetry.space_group_name_H-M   'P 1'
#
loop_
_entity.id
_entity.type
_entity.pdbx_description
1 polymer ?
#
loop_
_entity_poly.entity_id
_entity_poly.type
_entity_poly.pdbx_seq_one_letter_code
_entity_poly.pdbx_strand_id
1 'polypeptide(L)'
;MKTVNLSVTCQAEMDCPKEIVMWNYYDHEHLVGTHYKLYDHARVLAQRDDWALVYRGKKMPFLPFWSGGMALQYMEGNVMKTFHQDQLGFLLEMEVEFEDLPDDRCRITATYNIITHPIFKVFEPVFKALFRKWFWATWEEDAPMRLRRWKVHKLGFKDFSGIDYINECLPEPRDKRVPAFEFRPPISCLKAIKSVDGERRRFAHSTEVGYNDD
;
A
#
# COMPACT_ATOMS: atom_id res chain seq x y z
N MET A 1 -31.19 -8.69 -14.85
CA MET A 1 -30.86 -9.79 -13.90
C MET A 1 -30.89 -9.22 -12.49
N LYS A 2 -31.42 -9.96 -11.50
CA LYS A 2 -31.30 -9.56 -10.09
C LYS A 2 -29.84 -9.73 -9.66
N THR A 3 -29.28 -8.74 -8.98
CA THR A 3 -27.95 -8.80 -8.36
C THR A 3 -28.08 -8.77 -6.84
N VAL A 4 -27.02 -9.18 -6.14
CA VAL A 4 -26.89 -9.06 -4.69
C VAL A 4 -25.55 -8.39 -4.36
N ASN A 5 -25.52 -7.61 -3.28
CA ASN A 5 -24.29 -7.04 -2.73
C ASN A 5 -23.77 -7.93 -1.59
N LEU A 6 -22.49 -8.27 -1.66
CA LEU A 6 -21.72 -8.82 -0.55
C LEU A 6 -20.85 -7.70 0.02
N SER A 7 -21.04 -7.38 1.30
CA SER A 7 -20.37 -6.25 1.94
C SER A 7 -19.68 -6.64 3.25
N VAL A 8 -18.52 -6.03 3.51
CA VAL A 8 -17.81 -6.15 4.78
C VAL A 8 -17.05 -4.87 5.08
N THR A 9 -17.21 -4.38 6.31
CA THR A 9 -16.47 -3.23 6.83
C THR A 9 -15.46 -3.70 7.88
N CYS A 10 -14.25 -3.15 7.79
CA CYS A 10 -13.16 -3.34 8.74
C CYS A 10 -12.67 -1.98 9.22
N GLN A 11 -12.18 -1.91 10.45
CA GLN A 11 -11.65 -0.69 11.04
C GLN A 11 -10.31 -1.00 11.71
N ALA A 12 -9.38 -0.05 11.60
CA ALA A 12 -8.11 -0.10 12.30
C ALA A 12 -7.62 1.31 12.64
N GLU A 13 -6.78 1.40 13.66
CA GLU A 13 -6.10 2.62 14.07
C GLU A 13 -4.59 2.48 13.85
N MET A 14 -3.91 3.60 13.64
CA MET A 14 -2.45 3.66 13.48
C MET A 14 -1.89 4.88 14.21
N ASP A 15 -0.69 4.73 14.77
CA ASP A 15 0.03 5.82 15.45
C ASP A 15 0.82 6.69 14.46
N CYS A 16 0.13 7.13 13.40
CA CYS A 16 0.58 8.17 12.49
C CYS A 16 -0.61 8.95 11.90
N PRO A 17 -0.40 10.18 11.38
CA PRO A 17 -1.43 10.95 10.70
C PRO A 17 -1.99 10.20 9.50
N LYS A 18 -3.25 10.48 9.15
CA LYS A 18 -3.93 9.77 8.06
C LYS A 18 -3.21 9.93 6.72
N GLU A 19 -2.53 11.06 6.50
CA GLU A 19 -1.79 11.36 5.28
C GLU A 19 -0.68 10.34 5.01
N ILE A 20 -0.07 9.79 6.08
CA ILE A 20 0.94 8.73 5.96
C ILE A 20 0.30 7.43 5.45
N VAL A 21 -0.91 7.13 5.93
CA VAL A 21 -1.66 5.95 5.48
C VAL A 21 -2.17 6.16 4.05
N MET A 22 -2.72 7.34 3.74
CA MET A 22 -3.15 7.73 2.40
C MET A 22 -2.02 7.62 1.40
N TRP A 23 -0.84 8.15 1.71
CA TRP A 23 0.35 8.03 0.87
C TRP A 23 0.67 6.56 0.57
N ASN A 24 0.64 5.69 1.58
CA ASN A 24 0.89 4.28 1.37
C ASN A 24 -0.16 3.64 0.45
N TYR A 25 -1.45 3.98 0.55
CA TYR A 25 -2.46 3.48 -0.39
C TYR A 25 -2.23 3.87 -1.86
N TYR A 26 -1.60 5.02 -2.11
CA TYR A 26 -1.26 5.52 -3.45
C TYR A 26 0.12 5.07 -3.96
N ASP A 27 0.98 4.56 -3.08
CA ASP A 27 2.30 4.06 -3.45
C ASP A 27 2.21 2.69 -4.16
N HIS A 28 1.66 2.61 -5.38
CA HIS A 28 1.40 1.31 -6.01
C HIS A 28 2.61 0.38 -6.16
N GLU A 29 3.83 0.91 -6.11
CA GLU A 29 5.06 0.12 -6.12
C GLU A 29 5.26 -0.70 -4.84
N HIS A 30 4.77 -0.23 -3.68
CA HIS A 30 4.86 -0.99 -2.42
C HIS A 30 4.13 -2.33 -2.49
N LEU A 31 3.12 -2.48 -3.35
CA LEU A 31 2.36 -3.73 -3.49
C LEU A 31 3.30 -4.90 -3.81
N VAL A 32 4.29 -4.68 -4.68
CA VAL A 32 5.25 -5.72 -5.08
C VAL A 32 6.39 -5.85 -4.07
N GLY A 33 6.75 -4.77 -3.37
CA GLY A 33 7.82 -4.78 -2.37
C GLY A 33 7.42 -5.38 -1.02
N THR A 34 6.27 -4.95 -0.50
CA THR A 34 5.74 -5.30 0.83
C THR A 34 4.83 -6.54 0.74
N HIS A 35 3.89 -6.57 -0.21
CA HIS A 35 2.93 -7.65 -0.37
C HIS A 35 3.31 -8.66 -1.46
N TYR A 36 4.61 -8.92 -1.64
CA TYR A 36 5.16 -9.80 -2.70
C TYR A 36 4.59 -11.24 -2.72
N LYS A 37 3.98 -11.69 -1.62
CA LYS A 37 3.29 -13.00 -1.54
C LYS A 37 1.92 -12.99 -2.21
N LEU A 38 1.34 -11.80 -2.36
CA LEU A 38 -0.01 -11.54 -2.80
C LEU A 38 -0.04 -10.82 -4.16
N TYR A 39 1.00 -10.06 -4.49
CA TYR A 39 1.14 -9.32 -5.75
C TYR A 39 2.47 -9.65 -6.42
N ASP A 40 2.44 -9.84 -7.74
CA ASP A 40 3.62 -10.12 -8.57
C ASP A 40 4.02 -8.91 -9.42
N HIS A 41 3.06 -8.07 -9.82
CA HIS A 41 3.32 -6.84 -10.55
C HIS A 41 2.26 -5.77 -10.27
N ALA A 42 2.68 -4.51 -10.32
CA ALA A 42 1.84 -3.33 -10.35
C ALA A 42 2.39 -2.37 -11.41
N ARG A 43 1.55 -1.94 -12.35
CA ARG A 43 1.91 -1.02 -13.43
C ARG A 43 0.89 0.11 -13.46
N VAL A 44 1.32 1.31 -13.11
CA VAL A 44 0.51 2.52 -13.29
C VAL A 44 0.34 2.77 -14.78
N LEU A 45 -0.92 2.83 -15.23
CA LEU A 45 -1.29 3.08 -16.62
C LEU A 45 -1.54 4.56 -16.89
N ALA A 46 -2.14 5.24 -15.92
CA ALA A 46 -2.36 6.68 -15.93
C ALA A 46 -2.51 7.16 -14.48
N GLN A 47 -2.11 8.39 -14.19
CA GLN A 47 -2.27 9.01 -12.88
C GLN A 47 -2.48 10.52 -13.00
N ARG A 48 -3.12 11.08 -11.98
CA ARG A 48 -3.21 12.50 -11.64
C ARG A 48 -3.07 12.64 -10.13
N ASP A 49 -3.18 13.87 -9.63
CA ASP A 49 -3.03 14.20 -8.22
C ASP A 49 -4.05 13.48 -7.32
N ASP A 50 -5.25 13.24 -7.84
CA ASP A 50 -6.40 12.70 -7.08
C ASP A 50 -6.88 11.32 -7.56
N TRP A 51 -6.29 10.76 -8.62
CA TRP A 51 -6.65 9.43 -9.11
C TRP A 51 -5.52 8.69 -9.82
N ALA A 52 -5.57 7.37 -9.79
CA ALA A 52 -4.67 6.49 -10.50
C ALA A 52 -5.42 5.31 -11.13
N LEU A 53 -5.03 4.98 -12.37
CA LEU A 53 -5.44 3.77 -13.06
C LEU A 53 -4.25 2.81 -13.11
N VAL A 54 -4.41 1.63 -12.55
CA VAL A 54 -3.33 0.67 -12.34
C VAL A 54 -3.73 -0.69 -12.87
N TYR A 55 -2.81 -1.34 -13.56
CA TYR A 55 -2.89 -2.77 -13.85
C TYR A 55 -2.08 -3.54 -12.83
N ARG A 56 -2.70 -4.49 -12.14
CA ARG A 56 -2.04 -5.26 -11.08
C ARG A 56 -2.34 -6.74 -11.21
N GLY A 57 -1.33 -7.57 -10.95
CA GLY A 57 -1.49 -9.00 -10.77
C GLY A 57 -1.58 -9.34 -9.30
N LYS A 58 -2.58 -10.16 -8.96
CA LYS A 58 -2.79 -10.65 -7.61
C LYS A 58 -2.96 -12.15 -7.58
N LYS A 59 -2.48 -12.78 -6.51
CA LYS A 59 -2.78 -14.16 -6.22
C LYS A 59 -4.25 -14.27 -5.81
N MET A 60 -5.02 -15.11 -6.49
CA MET A 60 -6.42 -15.29 -6.14
C MET A 60 -6.57 -15.99 -4.79
N PRO A 61 -7.50 -15.55 -3.94
CA PRO A 61 -7.84 -16.30 -2.74
C PRO A 61 -8.26 -17.74 -3.08
N PHE A 62 -7.62 -18.73 -2.48
CA PHE A 62 -7.91 -20.18 -2.59
C PHE A 62 -7.72 -20.83 -3.97
N LEU A 63 -7.37 -20.08 -5.02
CA LEU A 63 -7.11 -20.64 -6.34
C LEU A 63 -5.60 -20.60 -6.62
N PRO A 64 -5.00 -21.67 -7.17
CA PRO A 64 -3.56 -21.77 -7.37
C PRO A 64 -3.07 -20.99 -8.60
N PHE A 65 -3.79 -19.94 -9.02
CA PHE A 65 -3.44 -19.12 -10.17
C PHE A 65 -3.45 -17.63 -9.83
N TRP A 66 -2.68 -16.89 -10.61
CA TRP A 66 -2.61 -15.44 -10.58
C TRP A 66 -3.69 -14.87 -11.48
N SER A 67 -4.32 -13.78 -11.06
CA SER A 67 -5.26 -13.04 -11.87
C SER A 67 -4.81 -11.59 -11.99
N GLY A 68 -4.80 -11.10 -13.22
CA GLY A 68 -4.64 -9.68 -13.49
C GLY A 68 -5.96 -8.94 -13.27
N GLY A 69 -5.86 -7.63 -13.06
CA GLY A 69 -7.02 -6.76 -12.98
C GLY A 69 -6.64 -5.30 -13.17
N MET A 70 -7.65 -4.51 -13.52
CA MET A 70 -7.54 -3.06 -13.57
C MET A 70 -8.15 -2.49 -12.28
N ALA A 71 -7.45 -1.53 -11.68
CA ALA A 71 -7.89 -0.78 -10.52
C ALA A 71 -7.96 0.70 -10.89
N LEU A 72 -9.13 1.32 -10.76
CA LEU A 72 -9.25 2.78 -10.69
C LEU A 72 -9.34 3.16 -9.23
N GLN A 73 -8.43 4.00 -8.76
CA GLN A 73 -8.42 4.56 -7.41
C GLN A 73 -8.54 6.08 -7.52
N TYR A 74 -9.35 6.71 -6.67
CA TYR A 74 -9.43 8.16 -6.59
C TYR A 74 -9.82 8.65 -5.18
N MET A 75 -9.51 9.92 -4.89
CA MET A 75 -9.90 10.61 -3.66
C MET A 75 -11.18 11.43 -3.88
N GLU A 76 -12.07 11.37 -2.89
CA GLU A 76 -13.20 12.28 -2.72
C GLU A 76 -13.15 12.81 -1.28
N GLY A 77 -12.49 13.94 -1.08
CA GLY A 77 -12.21 14.47 0.26
C GLY A 77 -11.34 13.52 1.08
N ASN A 78 -11.84 13.07 2.24
CA ASN A 78 -11.18 12.09 3.12
C ASN A 78 -11.61 10.64 2.84
N VAL A 79 -12.21 10.36 1.69
CA VAL A 79 -12.63 9.01 1.29
C VAL A 79 -11.91 8.63 0.02
N MET A 80 -11.15 7.54 0.09
CA MET A 80 -10.59 6.92 -1.11
C MET A 80 -11.56 5.87 -1.62
N LYS A 81 -11.86 5.92 -2.92
CA LYS A 81 -12.69 4.94 -3.61
C LYS A 81 -11.84 4.19 -4.61
N THR A 82 -12.01 2.86 -4.64
CA THR A 82 -11.29 1.98 -5.56
C THR A 82 -12.26 1.03 -6.23
N PHE A 83 -12.23 0.99 -7.55
CA PHE A 83 -12.95 0.03 -8.38
C PHE A 83 -11.94 -0.94 -8.98
N HIS A 84 -12.04 -2.21 -8.61
CA HIS A 84 -11.16 -3.26 -9.10
C HIS A 84 -11.94 -4.29 -9.91
N GLN A 85 -11.68 -4.32 -11.21
CA GLN A 85 -12.20 -5.34 -12.10
C GLN A 85 -11.12 -6.40 -12.33
N ASP A 86 -11.40 -7.64 -11.94
CA ASP A 86 -10.53 -8.77 -12.28
C ASP A 86 -10.89 -9.39 -13.64
N GLN A 87 -9.99 -10.24 -14.15
CA GLN A 87 -10.17 -10.96 -15.41
C GLN A 87 -11.32 -11.99 -15.38
N LEU A 88 -11.84 -12.35 -14.20
CA LEU A 88 -12.99 -13.25 -14.06
C LEU A 88 -14.32 -12.48 -14.11
N GLY A 89 -14.27 -11.15 -14.18
CA GLY A 89 -15.43 -10.28 -14.29
C GLY A 89 -16.02 -9.84 -12.95
N PHE A 90 -15.37 -10.11 -11.82
CA PHE A 90 -15.80 -9.54 -10.55
C PHE A 90 -15.36 -8.09 -10.43
N LEU A 91 -16.31 -7.23 -10.08
CA LEU A 91 -16.06 -5.86 -9.69
C LEU A 91 -16.07 -5.77 -8.16
N LEU A 92 -14.91 -5.48 -7.59
CA LEU A 92 -14.73 -5.16 -6.18
C LEU A 92 -14.66 -3.64 -6.03
N GLU A 93 -15.61 -3.09 -5.30
CA GLU A 93 -15.60 -1.70 -4.87
C GLU A 93 -15.05 -1.64 -3.45
N MET A 94 -14.09 -0.76 -3.20
CA MET A 94 -13.53 -0.53 -1.88
C MET A 94 -13.60 0.96 -1.58
N GLU A 95 -14.19 1.30 -0.44
CA GLU A 95 -14.20 2.66 0.10
C GLU A 95 -13.39 2.67 1.39
N VAL A 96 -12.47 3.62 1.51
CA VAL A 96 -11.61 3.76 2.67
C VAL A 96 -11.77 5.19 3.19
N GLU A 97 -12.40 5.32 4.34
CA GLU A 97 -12.56 6.59 5.03
C GLU A 97 -11.39 6.81 5.99
N PHE A 98 -10.83 8.02 5.97
CA PHE A 98 -9.69 8.43 6.77
C PHE A 98 -10.12 9.47 7.81
N GLU A 99 -9.97 9.14 9.09
CA GLU A 99 -10.33 10.01 10.23
C GLU A 99 -9.07 10.32 11.05
N ASP A 100 -8.86 11.60 11.36
CA ASP A 100 -7.81 12.01 12.29
C ASP A 100 -8.25 11.77 13.73
N LEU A 101 -7.32 11.24 14.53
CA LEU A 101 -7.47 11.10 15.97
C LEU A 101 -6.44 12.02 16.67
N PRO A 102 -6.62 12.31 17.98
CA PRO A 102 -5.62 13.03 18.76
C PRO A 102 -4.24 12.33 18.76
N ASP A 103 -3.19 13.08 19.11
CA ASP A 103 -1.82 12.60 19.31
C ASP A 103 -1.15 11.99 18.06
N ASP A 104 -1.37 12.60 16.90
CA ASP A 104 -0.85 12.15 15.60
C ASP A 104 -1.29 10.73 15.24
N ARG A 105 -2.51 10.34 15.62
CA ARG A 105 -3.09 9.02 15.32
C ARG A 105 -4.17 9.17 14.25
N CYS A 106 -4.51 8.07 13.60
CA CYS A 106 -5.65 8.04 12.68
C CYS A 106 -6.46 6.76 12.83
N ARG A 107 -7.70 6.82 12.35
CA ARG A 107 -8.58 5.67 12.15
C ARG A 107 -8.93 5.55 10.68
N ILE A 108 -8.92 4.31 10.21
CA ILE A 108 -9.29 3.95 8.85
C ILE A 108 -10.50 3.03 8.89
N THR A 109 -11.52 3.34 8.10
CA THR A 109 -12.69 2.48 7.90
C THR A 109 -12.72 2.00 6.45
N ALA A 110 -12.41 0.73 6.23
CA ALA A 110 -12.39 0.11 4.90
C ALA A 110 -13.67 -0.73 4.68
N THR A 111 -14.47 -0.36 3.70
CA THR A 111 -15.67 -1.09 3.27
C THR A 111 -15.43 -1.72 1.91
N TYR A 112 -15.60 -3.03 1.83
CA TYR A 112 -15.50 -3.80 0.59
C TYR A 112 -16.89 -4.23 0.14
N ASN A 113 -17.24 -3.95 -1.11
CA ASN A 113 -18.50 -4.33 -1.73
C ASN A 113 -18.24 -5.11 -3.03
N ILE A 114 -18.97 -6.21 -3.23
CA ILE A 114 -18.99 -6.93 -4.51
C ILE A 114 -20.44 -7.09 -4.96
N ILE A 115 -20.74 -6.55 -6.14
CA ILE A 115 -22.01 -6.78 -6.83
C ILE A 115 -21.89 -8.10 -7.60
N THR A 116 -22.70 -9.09 -7.25
CA THR A 116 -22.62 -10.45 -7.81
C THR A 116 -23.99 -11.10 -8.03
N HIS A 117 -23.98 -12.31 -8.60
CA HIS A 117 -25.18 -13.10 -8.83
C HIS A 117 -25.79 -13.60 -7.50
N PRO A 118 -27.13 -13.68 -7.35
CA PRO A 118 -27.79 -14.09 -6.10
C PRO A 118 -27.34 -15.44 -5.53
N ILE A 119 -26.87 -16.36 -6.38
CA ILE A 119 -26.30 -17.65 -5.95
C ILE A 119 -25.11 -17.49 -4.99
N PHE A 120 -24.35 -16.40 -5.13
CA PHE A 120 -23.19 -16.13 -4.29
C PHE A 120 -23.55 -15.60 -2.90
N LYS A 121 -24.82 -15.26 -2.64
CA LYS A 121 -25.27 -14.79 -1.31
C LYS A 121 -25.02 -15.83 -0.22
N VAL A 122 -25.08 -17.11 -0.56
CA VAL A 122 -24.81 -18.22 0.38
C VAL A 122 -23.35 -18.20 0.87
N PHE A 123 -22.42 -17.65 0.09
CA PHE A 123 -21.00 -17.54 0.45
C PHE A 123 -20.65 -16.25 1.22
N GLU A 124 -21.63 -15.43 1.60
CA GLU A 124 -21.39 -14.17 2.33
C GLU A 124 -20.56 -14.35 3.61
N PRO A 125 -20.79 -15.37 4.47
CA PRO A 125 -19.96 -15.57 5.66
C PRO A 125 -18.48 -15.85 5.33
N VAL A 126 -18.24 -16.63 4.28
CA VAL A 126 -16.88 -16.96 3.79
C VAL A 126 -16.22 -15.70 3.22
N PHE A 127 -16.97 -14.92 2.43
CA PHE A 127 -16.52 -13.63 1.92
C PHE A 127 -16.10 -12.69 3.05
N LYS A 128 -16.93 -12.51 4.08
CA LYS A 128 -16.63 -11.65 5.23
C LYS A 128 -15.37 -12.10 5.97
N ALA A 129 -15.24 -13.41 6.23
CA ALA A 129 -14.09 -13.97 6.91
C ALA A 129 -12.79 -13.76 6.10
N LEU A 130 -12.86 -13.99 4.79
CA LEU A 130 -11.72 -13.83 3.89
C LEU A 130 -11.22 -12.38 3.86
N PHE A 131 -12.12 -11.42 3.61
CA PHE A 131 -11.74 -10.02 3.46
C PHE A 131 -11.28 -9.40 4.77
N ARG A 132 -11.83 -9.81 5.92
CA ARG A 132 -11.28 -9.42 7.24
C ARG A 132 -9.85 -9.92 7.42
N LYS A 133 -9.59 -11.19 7.09
CA LYS A 133 -8.24 -11.77 7.19
C LYS A 133 -7.27 -11.06 6.24
N TRP A 134 -7.71 -10.76 5.02
CA TRP A 134 -6.92 -10.03 4.05
C TRP A 134 -6.59 -8.62 4.53
N PHE A 135 -7.59 -7.90 5.04
CA PHE A 135 -7.43 -6.56 5.61
C PHE A 135 -6.35 -6.55 6.70
N TRP A 136 -6.46 -7.42 7.71
CA TRP A 136 -5.48 -7.46 8.79
C TRP A 136 -4.10 -7.89 8.33
N ALA A 137 -3.99 -8.85 7.42
CA ALA A 137 -2.69 -9.28 6.89
C ALA A 137 -1.96 -8.14 6.15
N THR A 138 -2.67 -7.39 5.29
CA THR A 138 -2.09 -6.25 4.58
C THR A 138 -1.80 -5.08 5.53
N TRP A 139 -2.70 -4.82 6.49
CA TRP A 139 -2.52 -3.80 7.51
C TRP A 139 -1.25 -4.00 8.34
N GLU A 140 -1.02 -5.23 8.83
CA GLU A 140 0.16 -5.59 9.61
C GLU A 140 1.45 -5.54 8.77
N GLU A 141 1.40 -5.95 7.51
CA GLU A 141 2.56 -5.90 6.60
C GLU A 141 2.99 -4.46 6.29
N ASP A 142 2.05 -3.52 6.16
CA ASP A 142 2.34 -2.10 5.88
C ASP A 142 2.73 -1.29 7.12
N ALA A 143 2.31 -1.71 8.32
CA ALA A 143 2.49 -0.94 9.55
C ALA A 143 3.96 -0.48 9.78
N PRO A 144 4.99 -1.33 9.63
CA PRO A 144 6.37 -0.90 9.82
C PRO A 144 6.81 0.19 8.84
N MET A 145 6.30 0.17 7.60
CA MET A 145 6.63 1.19 6.60
C MET A 145 6.00 2.53 6.95
N ARG A 146 4.72 2.52 7.34
CA ARG A 146 3.97 3.72 7.76
C ARG A 146 4.62 4.37 8.98
N LEU A 147 4.91 3.59 10.03
CA LEU A 147 5.50 4.09 11.27
C LEU A 147 6.92 4.62 11.06
N ARG A 148 7.75 3.95 10.23
CA ARG A 148 9.08 4.45 9.88
C ARG A 148 9.02 5.76 9.10
N ARG A 149 8.12 5.86 8.12
CA ARG A 149 7.91 7.11 7.37
C ARG A 149 7.53 8.24 8.32
N TRP A 150 6.62 7.97 9.25
CA TRP A 150 6.21 8.96 10.23
C TRP A 150 7.36 9.40 11.15
N LYS A 151 8.18 8.45 11.62
CA LYS A 151 9.40 8.76 12.40
C LYS A 151 10.34 9.68 11.63
N VAL A 152 10.55 9.44 10.34
CA VAL A 152 11.40 10.28 9.47
C VAL A 152 10.80 11.68 9.29
N HIS A 153 9.49 11.80 9.11
CA HIS A 153 8.79 13.09 9.08
C HIS A 153 8.94 13.87 10.39
N LYS A 154 8.81 13.22 11.57
CA LYS A 154 9.05 13.86 12.86
C LYS A 154 10.48 14.41 13.03
N LEU A 155 11.46 13.85 12.31
CA LEU A 155 12.84 14.34 12.29
C LEU A 155 13.05 15.54 11.35
N GLY A 156 11.98 16.06 10.72
CA GLY A 156 12.01 17.24 9.86
C GLY A 156 12.28 16.94 8.40
N PHE A 157 12.26 15.67 7.98
CA PHE A 157 12.36 15.32 6.58
C PHE A 157 11.13 15.82 5.81
N LYS A 158 11.36 16.40 4.63
CA LYS A 158 10.31 16.89 3.74
C LYS A 158 10.35 16.11 2.45
N ASP A 159 9.23 15.50 2.09
CA ASP A 159 9.12 14.77 0.83
C ASP A 159 9.35 15.70 -0.37
N PHE A 160 10.08 15.19 -1.35
CA PHE A 160 10.31 15.81 -2.67
C PHE A 160 10.90 17.23 -2.67
N SER A 161 11.40 17.71 -1.53
CA SER A 161 12.09 19.00 -1.43
C SER A 161 13.38 18.96 -2.24
N GLY A 162 13.56 19.94 -3.15
CA GLY A 162 14.78 20.06 -3.97
C GLY A 162 14.75 19.27 -5.28
N ILE A 163 13.64 18.59 -5.59
CA ILE A 163 13.37 17.97 -6.90
C ILE A 163 12.14 18.59 -7.57
N ASP A 164 11.77 19.81 -7.19
CA ASP A 164 10.56 20.50 -7.67
C ASP A 164 10.52 20.58 -9.21
N TYR A 165 11.69 20.69 -9.84
CA TYR A 165 11.81 20.70 -11.30
C TYR A 165 11.31 19.41 -11.96
N ILE A 166 11.37 18.26 -11.28
CA ILE A 166 10.80 17.00 -11.76
C ILE A 166 9.28 17.03 -11.58
N ASN A 167 8.81 17.41 -10.39
CA ASN A 167 7.39 17.41 -10.04
C ASN A 167 6.59 18.39 -10.91
N GLU A 168 7.14 19.57 -11.17
CA GLU A 168 6.52 20.62 -11.96
C GLU A 168 6.86 20.53 -13.46
N CYS A 169 7.60 19.49 -13.87
CA CYS A 169 8.07 19.31 -15.25
C CYS A 169 8.83 20.54 -15.80
N LEU A 170 9.57 21.23 -14.93
CA LEU A 170 10.36 22.40 -15.29
C LEU A 170 11.69 22.00 -15.94
N PRO A 171 12.32 22.91 -16.69
CA PRO A 171 13.68 22.71 -17.17
C PRO A 171 14.63 22.40 -16.01
N GLU A 172 15.47 21.38 -16.21
CA GLU A 172 16.41 20.94 -15.20
C GLU A 172 17.38 22.05 -14.76
N PRO A 173 17.70 22.19 -13.47
CA PRO A 173 18.58 23.25 -12.98
C PRO A 173 19.95 23.21 -13.66
N ARG A 174 20.46 24.38 -14.07
CA ARG A 174 21.77 24.50 -14.75
C ARG A 174 22.95 24.10 -13.86
N ASP A 175 22.80 24.19 -12.54
CA ASP A 175 23.82 23.76 -11.59
C ASP A 175 23.24 22.70 -10.64
N LYS A 176 23.65 21.44 -10.84
CA LYS A 176 23.31 20.30 -9.98
C LYS A 176 24.40 19.99 -8.97
N ARG A 177 25.35 20.90 -8.73
CA ARG A 177 26.43 20.67 -7.75
C ARG A 177 25.83 20.66 -6.35
N VAL A 178 25.39 19.47 -5.95
CA VAL A 178 25.19 19.15 -4.55
C VAL A 178 26.60 19.03 -3.95
N PRO A 179 26.91 19.74 -2.85
CA PRO A 179 28.14 19.50 -2.11
C PRO A 179 28.25 18.01 -1.83
N ALA A 180 29.46 17.44 -1.88
CA ALA A 180 29.65 16.04 -1.56
C ALA A 180 29.13 15.78 -0.14
N PHE A 181 27.98 15.13 -0.02
CA PHE A 181 27.42 14.74 1.25
C PHE A 181 28.00 13.37 1.61
N GLU A 182 28.88 13.35 2.60
CA GLU A 182 29.41 12.09 3.12
C GLU A 182 28.36 11.47 4.06
N PHE A 183 27.51 10.59 3.51
CA PHE A 183 26.57 9.84 4.33
C PHE A 183 27.34 8.83 5.20
N ARG A 184 27.40 9.11 6.50
CA ARG A 184 27.94 8.20 7.52
C ARG A 184 26.78 7.57 8.28
N PRO A 185 26.27 6.41 7.82
CA PRO A 185 25.16 5.80 8.53
C PRO A 185 25.61 5.40 9.94
N PRO A 186 24.77 5.60 10.97
CA PRO A 186 25.03 5.16 12.33
C PRO A 186 25.29 3.64 12.45
N ILE A 187 24.76 2.85 11.50
CA ILE A 187 25.04 1.42 11.37
C ILE A 187 25.58 1.15 9.96
N SER A 188 26.69 0.43 9.87
CA SER A 188 27.24 0.00 8.58
C SER A 188 26.28 -0.95 7.86
N CYS A 189 26.13 -0.77 6.54
CA CYS A 189 25.26 -1.62 5.73
C CYS A 189 25.66 -3.10 5.92
N LEU A 190 24.69 -3.92 6.33
CA LEU A 190 24.92 -5.35 6.53
C LEU A 190 25.24 -6.00 5.19
N LYS A 191 26.38 -6.70 5.11
CA LYS A 191 26.77 -7.42 3.90
C LYS A 191 25.73 -8.50 3.54
N ALA A 192 25.42 -8.63 2.25
CA ALA A 192 24.56 -9.69 1.76
C ALA A 192 25.11 -11.08 2.15
N ILE A 193 24.22 -12.01 2.50
CA ILE A 193 24.62 -13.40 2.75
C ILE A 193 24.74 -14.09 1.40
N LYS A 194 25.96 -14.49 1.04
CA LYS A 194 26.20 -15.37 -0.12
C LYS A 194 25.87 -16.81 0.28
N SER A 195 24.89 -17.42 -0.37
CA SER A 195 24.61 -18.86 -0.28
C SER A 195 24.96 -19.56 -1.59
N VAL A 196 24.94 -20.89 -1.57
CA VAL A 196 25.19 -21.75 -2.76
C VAL A 196 24.20 -21.46 -3.90
N ASP A 197 23.02 -20.91 -3.58
CA ASP A 197 21.95 -20.58 -4.53
C ASP A 197 21.91 -19.09 -4.91
N GLY A 198 22.89 -18.29 -4.49
CA GLY A 198 22.98 -16.85 -4.76
C GLY A 198 22.93 -15.95 -3.51
N GLU A 199 22.63 -14.67 -3.70
CA GLU A 199 22.45 -13.73 -2.58
C GLU A 199 21.11 -13.99 -1.88
N ARG A 200 21.15 -14.31 -0.58
CA ARG A 200 19.94 -14.48 0.24
C ARG A 200 19.74 -13.29 1.17
N ARG A 201 18.48 -12.86 1.32
CA ARG A 201 18.09 -11.94 2.40
C ARG A 201 18.41 -12.57 3.75
N ARG A 202 18.91 -11.76 4.68
CA ARG A 202 19.32 -12.19 6.03
C ARG A 202 18.14 -12.67 6.88
N PHE A 203 16.94 -12.18 6.59
CA PHE A 203 15.72 -12.52 7.31
C PHE A 203 14.67 -13.06 6.33
N ALA A 204 14.00 -14.15 6.71
CA ALA A 204 12.89 -14.74 5.94
C ALA A 204 11.55 -14.01 6.16
N HIS A 205 11.51 -13.13 7.16
CA HIS A 205 10.39 -12.27 7.53
C HIS A 205 10.93 -10.86 7.83
N SER A 206 10.07 -9.84 7.81
CA SER A 206 10.47 -8.49 8.21
C SER A 206 10.80 -8.50 9.70
N THR A 207 12.07 -8.39 10.04
CA THR A 207 12.54 -8.26 11.43
C THR A 207 12.93 -6.81 11.66
N GLU A 208 12.34 -6.18 12.67
CA GLU A 208 12.78 -4.86 13.11
C GLU A 208 14.17 -5.00 13.73
N VAL A 209 15.17 -4.42 13.07
CA VAL A 209 16.51 -4.21 13.60
C VAL A 209 16.59 -2.76 14.04
N GLY A 210 16.13 -2.50 15.26
CA GLY A 210 16.20 -1.20 15.91
C GLY A 210 17.50 -1.00 16.71
N TYR A 211 17.69 0.21 17.21
CA TYR A 211 18.66 0.49 18.26
C TYR A 211 18.09 -0.08 19.57
N ASN A 212 18.95 -0.63 20.43
CA ASN A 212 18.60 -0.75 21.84
C ASN A 212 18.54 0.68 22.38
N ASP A 213 17.34 1.14 22.73
CA ASP A 213 17.14 2.43 23.38
C ASP A 213 17.49 2.32 24.89
N ASP A 214 18.69 1.82 25.19
CA ASP A 214 19.32 1.84 26.53
C ASP A 214 20.26 3.05 26.68
#